data_AF-A0A016VSK4-F1
#
_entry.id   AF-A0A016VSK4-F1
#
_cell.length_a   1.000
_cell.length_b   1.000
_cell.length_c   1.000
_cell.angle_alpha   90.00
_cell.angle_beta   90.00
_cell.angle_gamma   90.00
#
_symmetry.space_group_name_H-M   'P 1'
#
loop_
_entity.id
_entity.type
_entity.pdbx_description
1 polymer ?
#
loop_
_entity_poly.entity_id
_entity_poly.type
_entity_poly.pdbx_seq_one_letter_code
_entity_poly.pdbx_strand_id
1 'polypeptide(L)'
;MNNAMGAFTYGTQLGSMESRNAPQPAKCPRTQMSPVIGVKDGEVSFASGGTDYLGTCMSLLGALTSLESFHSGNVPLLLKKEDGLHSLSSDKSLLAGY
;
A
#
# COMPACT_ATOMS: atom_id res chain seq x y z
N MET A 1 19.20 12.26 -0.73
CA MET A 1 18.41 12.44 0.50
C MET A 1 16.93 12.34 0.13
N ASN A 2 16.08 11.68 0.91
CA ASN A 2 14.64 11.59 0.60
C ASN A 2 13.91 12.90 1.00
N ASN A 3 12.70 13.12 0.47
CA ASN A 3 11.88 14.30 0.80
C ASN A 3 10.73 13.96 1.77
N ALA A 4 10.97 13.05 2.73
CA ALA A 4 9.94 12.61 3.66
C ALA A 4 9.42 13.74 4.57
N MET A 5 10.22 14.78 4.80
CA MET A 5 9.82 15.97 5.56
C MET A 5 8.59 16.67 4.96
N GLY A 6 8.35 16.54 3.66
CA GLY A 6 7.16 17.10 3.00
C GLY A 6 5.83 16.45 3.43
N ALA A 7 5.87 15.27 4.06
CA ALA A 7 4.67 14.55 4.51
C ALA A 7 4.17 14.98 5.90
N PHE A 8 4.91 15.82 6.63
CA PHE A 8 4.40 16.46 7.84
C PHE A 8 3.35 17.53 7.52
N THR A 9 2.46 17.79 8.48
CA THR A 9 1.47 18.87 8.38
C THR A 9 2.02 20.11 9.09
N TYR A 10 2.15 21.22 8.35
CA TYR A 10 2.70 22.48 8.84
C TYR A 10 1.59 23.49 9.15
N GLY A 11 1.91 24.51 9.95
CA GLY A 11 0.98 25.61 10.24
C GLY A 11 -0.27 25.21 11.04
N THR A 12 -0.21 24.09 11.77
CA THR A 12 -1.36 23.56 12.53
C THR A 12 -1.52 24.27 13.88
N GLN A 13 -2.75 24.46 14.34
CA GLN A 13 -3.04 24.93 15.69
C GLN A 13 -2.78 23.83 16.73
N LEU A 14 -2.12 24.18 17.84
CA LEU A 14 -1.89 23.24 18.95
C LEU A 14 -3.22 22.67 19.46
N GLY A 15 -3.30 21.34 19.55
CA GLY A 15 -4.50 20.62 20.00
C GLY A 15 -5.48 20.26 18.87
N SER A 16 -5.26 20.73 17.64
CA SER A 16 -6.10 20.33 16.50
C SER A 16 -5.80 18.89 16.04
N MET A 17 -6.72 18.28 15.28
CA MET A 17 -6.52 16.93 14.73
C MET A 17 -5.30 16.89 13.78
N GLU A 18 -5.11 17.96 13.01
CA GLU A 18 -4.03 18.14 12.03
C GLU A 18 -2.67 18.22 12.72
N SER A 19 -2.61 18.81 13.92
CA SER A 19 -1.38 18.93 14.71
C SER A 19 -0.79 17.58 15.13
N ARG A 20 -1.57 16.49 15.06
CA ARG A 20 -1.07 15.12 15.30
C ARG A 20 0.02 14.72 14.33
N ASN A 21 0.07 15.29 13.13
CA ASN A 21 1.12 15.08 12.14
C ASN A 21 2.07 16.28 12.02
N ALA A 22 2.14 17.16 13.01
CA ALA A 22 3.14 18.24 13.04
C ALA A 22 4.57 17.68 13.19
N PRO A 23 5.59 18.35 12.63
CA PRO A 23 6.98 17.93 12.73
C PRO A 23 7.51 18.05 14.17
N GLN A 24 8.23 17.02 14.62
CA GLN A 24 8.91 16.98 15.91
C GLN A 24 10.25 16.25 15.76
N PRO A 25 11.28 16.57 16.56
CA PRO A 25 12.54 15.83 16.53
C PRO A 25 12.32 14.33 16.69
N ALA A 26 12.99 13.54 15.85
CA ALA A 26 12.92 12.06 15.82
C ALA A 26 11.51 11.45 15.59
N LYS A 27 10.51 12.25 15.22
CA LYS A 27 9.19 11.75 14.82
C LYS A 27 9.22 11.35 13.34
N CYS A 28 8.48 10.30 12.97
CA CYS A 28 8.24 9.95 11.57
C CYS A 28 6.96 10.65 11.05
N PRO A 29 6.96 11.16 9.81
CA PRO A 29 5.75 11.71 9.20
C PRO A 29 4.73 10.59 8.93
N ARG A 30 3.45 10.96 8.94
CA ARG A 30 2.38 10.05 8.49
C ARG A 30 2.61 9.67 7.02
N THR A 31 2.42 8.40 6.71
CA THR A 31 2.49 7.86 5.35
C THR A 31 1.13 7.30 4.92
N GLN A 32 0.90 7.27 3.61
CA GLN A 32 -0.21 6.56 2.97
C GLN A 32 0.21 5.17 2.46
N MET A 33 1.49 4.80 2.61
CA MET A 33 1.98 3.48 2.24
C MET A 33 1.22 2.39 2.99
N SER A 34 0.62 1.47 2.23
CA SER A 34 -0.22 0.40 2.74
C SER A 34 0.25 -0.96 2.21
N PRO A 35 1.44 -1.46 2.60
CA PRO A 35 1.87 -2.81 2.23
C PRO A 35 1.05 -3.87 2.97
N VAL A 36 0.60 -4.89 2.25
CA VAL A 36 -0.27 -5.96 2.75
C VAL A 36 0.25 -7.31 2.28
N ILE A 37 0.35 -8.27 3.20
CA ILE A 37 0.64 -9.68 2.91
C ILE A 37 -0.54 -10.51 3.42
N GLY A 38 -1.18 -11.24 2.52
CA GLY A 38 -2.21 -12.21 2.84
C GLY A 38 -1.60 -13.57 3.11
N VAL A 39 -1.99 -14.20 4.23
CA VAL A 39 -1.52 -15.52 4.64
C VAL A 39 -2.71 -16.46 4.77
N LYS A 40 -2.55 -17.68 4.24
CA LYS A 40 -3.54 -18.76 4.33
C LYS A 40 -2.80 -20.06 4.67
N ASP A 41 -3.31 -20.81 5.64
CA ASP A 41 -2.75 -22.10 6.06
C ASP A 41 -1.25 -22.03 6.45
N GLY A 42 -0.83 -20.90 7.02
CA GLY A 42 0.57 -20.65 7.41
C GLY A 42 1.49 -20.23 6.26
N GLU A 43 0.97 -20.15 5.03
CA GLU A 43 1.73 -19.76 3.84
C GLU A 43 1.28 -18.43 3.27
N VAL A 44 2.21 -17.69 2.65
CA VAL A 44 1.88 -16.46 1.92
C VAL A 44 0.99 -16.79 0.74
N SER A 45 -0.22 -16.24 0.68
CA SER A 45 -1.15 -16.44 -0.44
C SER A 45 -1.10 -15.31 -1.44
N PHE A 46 -0.95 -14.06 -0.97
CA PHE A 46 -0.82 -12.90 -1.85
C PHE A 46 -0.05 -11.75 -1.18
N ALA A 47 0.41 -10.80 -1.99
CA ALA A 47 0.97 -9.54 -1.55
C ALA A 47 0.42 -8.39 -2.41
N SER A 48 0.14 -7.26 -1.77
CA SER A 48 -0.31 -6.04 -2.43
C SER A 48 0.21 -4.83 -1.68
N GLY A 49 0.26 -3.67 -2.31
CA GLY A 49 0.59 -2.45 -1.60
C GLY A 49 0.75 -1.26 -2.51
N GLY A 50 0.55 -0.08 -1.94
CA GLY A 50 0.68 1.18 -2.65
C GLY A 50 0.35 2.36 -1.74
N THR A 51 0.18 3.52 -2.35
CA THR A 51 -0.26 4.76 -1.67
C THR A 51 -1.73 5.09 -1.94
N ASP A 52 -2.36 4.41 -2.89
CA ASP A 52 -3.81 4.49 -3.14
C ASP A 52 -4.55 3.52 -2.21
N TYR A 53 -5.10 4.07 -1.12
CA TYR A 53 -5.83 3.30 -0.12
C TYR A 53 -7.04 2.55 -0.73
N LEU A 54 -7.86 3.23 -1.54
CA LEU A 54 -9.04 2.62 -2.14
C LEU A 54 -8.64 1.55 -3.16
N GLY A 55 -7.64 1.83 -4.00
CA GLY A 55 -7.07 0.84 -4.92
C GLY A 55 -6.52 -0.39 -4.21
N THR A 56 -5.91 -0.21 -3.03
CA THR A 56 -5.39 -1.32 -2.21
C THR A 56 -6.52 -2.14 -1.60
N CYS A 57 -7.56 -1.49 -1.08
CA CYS A 57 -8.76 -2.18 -0.57
C CYS A 57 -9.46 -2.99 -1.66
N MET A 58 -9.60 -2.44 -2.87
CA MET A 58 -10.19 -3.14 -4.02
C MET A 58 -9.35 -4.33 -4.47
N SER A 59 -8.02 -4.15 -4.51
CA SER A 59 -7.07 -5.24 -4.79
C SER A 59 -7.19 -6.37 -3.78
N LEU A 60 -7.28 -6.04 -2.48
CA LEU A 60 -7.46 -7.01 -1.42
C LEU A 60 -8.80 -7.76 -1.54
N LEU A 61 -9.88 -7.05 -1.85
CA LEU A 61 -11.18 -7.65 -2.06
C LEU A 61 -11.15 -8.66 -3.22
N GLY A 62 -10.49 -8.32 -4.33
CA GLY A 62 -10.28 -9.23 -5.46
C GLY A 62 -9.53 -10.50 -5.03
N ALA A 63 -8.46 -10.36 -4.25
CA ALA A 63 -7.68 -11.49 -3.73
C ALA A 63 -8.50 -12.41 -2.80
N LEU A 64 -9.35 -11.83 -1.95
CA LEU A 64 -10.16 -12.58 -0.99
C LEU A 64 -11.39 -13.25 -1.61
N THR A 65 -11.91 -12.71 -2.70
CA THR A 65 -13.14 -13.19 -3.35
C THR A 65 -12.89 -14.02 -4.60
N SER A 66 -11.63 -14.22 -5.00
CA SER A 66 -11.22 -14.89 -6.24
C SER A 66 -11.84 -14.27 -7.50
N LEU A 67 -12.23 -12.99 -7.45
CA LEU A 67 -12.62 -12.26 -8.66
C LEU A 67 -11.36 -11.86 -9.43
N GLU A 68 -10.88 -12.79 -10.26
CA GLU A 68 -9.78 -12.56 -11.23
C GLU A 68 -10.08 -11.40 -12.20
N SER A 69 -11.34 -10.92 -12.26
CA SER A 69 -11.78 -9.83 -13.13
C SER A 69 -11.55 -8.43 -12.57
N PHE A 70 -11.21 -8.26 -11.29
CA PHE A 70 -11.00 -6.93 -10.71
C PHE A 70 -9.57 -6.43 -10.95
N HIS A 71 -9.38 -5.74 -12.07
CA HIS A 71 -8.16 -4.98 -12.34
C HIS A 71 -8.19 -3.66 -11.54
N SER A 72 -7.55 -3.65 -10.37
CA SER A 72 -7.16 -2.41 -9.70
C SER A 72 -6.00 -1.81 -10.49
N GLY A 73 -6.30 -0.96 -11.46
CA GLY A 73 -5.33 -0.50 -12.47
C GLY A 73 -4.05 0.17 -11.92
N ASN A 74 -4.05 0.60 -10.65
CA ASN A 74 -2.96 1.38 -10.06
C ASN A 74 -2.30 0.73 -8.83
N VAL A 75 -2.77 -0.45 -8.39
CA VAL A 75 -2.19 -1.12 -7.21
C VAL A 75 -1.77 -2.55 -7.58
N PRO A 76 -0.49 -2.90 -7.39
CA PRO A 76 -0.02 -4.24 -7.69
C PRO A 76 -0.67 -5.28 -6.77
N LEU A 77 -1.04 -6.42 -7.35
CA LEU A 77 -1.46 -7.63 -6.66
C LEU A 77 -0.64 -8.80 -7.16
N LEU A 78 0.10 -9.42 -6.26
CA LEU A 78 0.87 -10.64 -6.49
C LEU A 78 0.17 -11.81 -5.82
N LEU A 79 -0.16 -12.84 -6.56
CA LEU A 79 -0.67 -14.10 -6.01
C LEU A 79 0.45 -15.15 -5.99
N LYS A 80 0.59 -15.88 -4.88
CA LYS A 80 1.44 -17.07 -4.83
C LYS A 80 0.66 -18.25 -5.41
N LYS A 81 1.22 -18.86 -6.46
CA LYS A 81 0.81 -20.14 -7.04
C LYS A 81 1.95 -21.14 -6.89
N GLU A 82 1.73 -22.39 -7.28
CA GLU A 82 2.72 -23.47 -7.14
C GLU A 82 4.04 -23.18 -7.88
N ASP A 83 3.96 -22.52 -9.03
CA ASP A 83 5.08 -22.18 -9.91
C ASP A 83 5.72 -20.81 -9.60
N GLY A 84 5.20 -20.07 -8.62
CA GLY A 84 5.78 -18.81 -8.17
C GLY A 84 4.78 -17.68 -7.92
N LEU A 85 5.26 -16.44 -8.05
CA LEU A 85 4.46 -15.22 -7.86
C LEU A 85 3.95 -14.69 -9.20
N HIS A 86 2.64 -14.49 -9.29
CA HIS A 86 1.96 -13.99 -10.49
C HIS A 86 1.34 -12.63 -10.24
N SER A 87 1.67 -11.66 -11.09
CA SER A 87 1.01 -10.36 -11.09
C SER A 87 -0.36 -10.45 -11.74
N LEU A 88 -1.39 -9.97 -11.06
CA LEU A 88 -2.70 -9.71 -11.65
C LEU A 88 -2.81 -8.29 -12.23
N SER A 89 -1.82 -7.43 -12.00
CA SER A 89 -1.78 -6.14 -12.70
C SER A 89 -1.19 -6.32 -14.10
N SER A 90 -1.84 -5.69 -15.09
CA SER A 90 -1.34 -5.57 -16.47
C SER A 90 -0.15 -4.62 -16.57
N ASP A 91 -0.03 -3.67 -15.64
CA ASP A 91 1.07 -2.72 -15.58
C ASP A 91 2.20 -3.24 -14.69
N LYS A 92 3.25 -3.77 -15.33
CA LYS A 92 4.45 -4.27 -14.66
C LYS A 92 5.32 -3.16 -14.07
N SER A 93 5.12 -1.90 -14.46
CA SER A 93 5.88 -0.77 -13.88
C SER A 93 5.57 -0.57 -12.40
N LEU A 94 4.38 -1.01 -11.94
CA LEU A 94 3.97 -0.98 -10.54
C LEU A 94 4.81 -1.89 -9.62
N LEU A 95 5.56 -2.83 -10.19
CA LEU A 95 6.44 -3.76 -9.46
C LEU A 95 7.91 -3.35 -9.51
N ALA A 96 8.25 -2.32 -10.28
CA ALA A 96 9.60 -1.77 -10.33
C ALA A 96 9.79 -0.78 -9.18
N GLY A 97 10.69 -1.10 -8.24
CA GLY A 97 11.19 -0.10 -7.30
C GLY A 97 12.12 0.87 -8.00
N TYR A 98 12.01 2.17 -7.70
CA TYR A 98 13.03 3.18 -8.03
C TYR A 98 14.16 3.18 -7.00
#